data_AF-A0A3D1F8Y8-F1
#
_entry.id   AF-A0A3D1F8Y8-F1
#
_cell.length_a   1.000
_cell.length_b   1.000
_cell.length_c   1.000
_cell.angle_alpha   90.00
_cell.angle_beta   90.00
_cell.angle_gamma   90.00
#
_symmetry.space_group_name_H-M   'P 1'
#
loop_
_entity.id
_entity.type
_entity.pdbx_description
1 polymer ?
#
loop_
_entity_poly.entity_id
_entity_poly.type
_entity_poly.pdbx_seq_one_letter_code
_entity_poly.pdbx_strand_id
1 'polypeptide(L)'
;ILGNAYHLYLRPGLEIIKNAGGLHKFISWDRPILTDSGGYQIFSLAGFRKIKDEGVEFQSHLDGSRHFLTPEKVLEIENTLGSDIMMPLDECVHYP
;
A
#
# COMPACT_ATOMS: atom_id res chain seq x y z
N ILE A 1 -1.06 10.16 -12.20
CA ILE A 1 -2.25 9.45 -11.66
C ILE A 1 -2.01 9.09 -10.20
N LEU A 2 -3.02 8.58 -9.48
CA LEU A 2 -2.85 8.02 -8.14
C LEU A 2 -2.96 6.49 -8.18
N GLY A 3 -1.95 5.79 -7.68
CA GLY A 3 -1.93 4.36 -7.47
C GLY A 3 -2.17 4.02 -6.00
N ASN A 4 -3.02 3.05 -5.72
CA ASN A 4 -3.27 2.65 -4.35
C ASN A 4 -2.31 1.53 -3.92
N ALA A 5 -1.39 1.80 -2.99
CA ALA A 5 -0.38 0.82 -2.60
C ALA A 5 -0.99 -0.39 -1.90
N TYR A 6 -2.04 -0.18 -1.08
CA TYR A 6 -2.73 -1.26 -0.37
C TYR A 6 -3.26 -2.35 -1.32
N HIS A 7 -3.98 -1.95 -2.37
CA HIS A 7 -4.55 -2.89 -3.32
C HIS A 7 -3.46 -3.56 -4.16
N LEU A 8 -2.49 -2.79 -4.68
CA LEU A 8 -1.43 -3.32 -5.52
C LEU A 8 -0.52 -4.31 -4.76
N TYR A 9 -0.32 -4.05 -3.46
CA TYR A 9 0.39 -4.94 -2.54
C TYR A 9 -0.33 -6.29 -2.37
N LEU A 10 -1.66 -6.28 -2.21
CA LEU A 10 -2.44 -7.51 -2.04
C LEU A 10 -2.67 -8.27 -3.35
N ARG A 11 -2.98 -7.54 -4.43
CA ARG A 11 -3.24 -8.11 -5.75
C ARG A 11 -2.99 -7.06 -6.85
N PRO A 12 -2.14 -7.34 -7.85
CA PRO A 12 -1.54 -8.64 -8.18
C PRO A 12 -0.41 -9.10 -7.25
N GLY A 13 0.06 -8.22 -6.35
CA GLY A 13 1.21 -8.48 -5.50
C GLY A 13 2.50 -7.91 -6.09
N LEU A 14 3.43 -7.56 -5.20
CA LEU A 14 4.64 -6.82 -5.57
C LEU A 14 5.55 -7.58 -6.53
N GLU A 15 5.71 -8.89 -6.36
CA GLU A 15 6.60 -9.68 -7.22
C GLU A 15 6.16 -9.66 -8.68
N ILE A 16 4.85 -9.66 -8.95
CA ILE A 16 4.32 -9.57 -10.31
C ILE A 16 4.63 -8.20 -10.92
N ILE A 17 4.40 -7.12 -10.16
CA ILE A 17 4.64 -5.74 -10.62
C ILE A 17 6.14 -5.50 -10.83
N LYS A 18 6.97 -5.98 -9.90
CA LYS A 18 8.43 -5.91 -9.98
C LYS A 18 8.95 -6.63 -11.22
N ASN A 19 8.48 -7.85 -11.47
CA ASN A 19 8.86 -8.63 -12.66
C ASN A 19 8.39 -7.99 -13.97
N ALA A 20 7.30 -7.20 -13.94
CA ALA A 20 6.86 -6.40 -15.09
C ALA A 20 7.71 -5.14 -15.32
N GLY A 21 8.66 -4.82 -14.44
CA GLY A 21 9.52 -3.63 -14.52
C GLY A 21 8.93 -2.39 -13.82
N GLY A 22 8.09 -2.60 -12.80
CA GLY A 22 7.44 -1.53 -12.04
C GLY A 22 6.05 -1.17 -12.57
N LEU A 23 5.33 -0.34 -11.82
CA LEU A 23 3.94 -0.01 -12.07
C LEU A 23 3.75 0.70 -13.42
N HIS A 24 4.64 1.64 -13.76
CA HIS A 24 4.64 2.31 -15.07
C HIS A 24 4.56 1.33 -16.24
N LYS A 25 5.41 0.29 -16.23
CA LYS A 25 5.42 -0.74 -17.27
C LYS A 25 4.20 -1.65 -17.19
N PHE A 26 3.81 -2.03 -15.97
CA PHE A 26 2.67 -2.89 -15.73
C PHE A 26 1.36 -2.33 -16.29
N ILE A 27 1.12 -1.02 -16.17
CA ILE A 27 -0.10 -0.37 -16.67
C ILE A 27 0.11 0.43 -17.97
N SER A 28 1.31 0.36 -18.58
CA SER A 28 1.67 1.14 -19.77
C SER A 28 1.45 2.65 -19.63
N TRP A 29 1.88 3.21 -18.49
CA TRP A 29 1.76 4.63 -18.17
C TRP A 29 3.14 5.26 -17.95
N ASP A 30 3.50 6.26 -18.75
CA ASP A 30 4.83 6.86 -18.80
C ASP A 30 4.92 8.25 -18.13
N ARG A 31 3.85 8.72 -17.49
CA ARG A 31 3.81 9.99 -16.76
C ARG A 31 3.84 9.76 -15.25
N PRO A 32 4.02 10.81 -14.43
CA PRO A 32 4.14 10.63 -13.00
C PRO A 32 2.96 9.90 -12.32
N ILE A 33 3.30 9.02 -11.38
CA ILE A 33 2.40 8.29 -10.49
C ILE A 33 2.70 8.70 -9.05
N LEU A 34 1.65 9.15 -8.36
CA LEU A 34 1.64 9.28 -6.91
C LEU A 34 1.09 7.97 -6.34
N THR A 35 1.74 7.40 -5.34
CA THR A 35 1.15 6.31 -4.55
C THR A 35 0.69 6.80 -3.20
N ASP A 36 -0.47 6.29 -2.75
CA ASP A 36 -0.88 6.44 -1.36
C ASP A 36 -0.20 5.36 -0.49
N SER A 37 -0.10 5.61 0.82
CA SER A 37 0.52 4.70 1.78
C SER A 37 -0.31 3.44 2.05
N GLY A 38 -1.59 3.44 1.68
CA GLY A 38 -2.59 2.46 2.10
C GLY A 38 -3.15 2.65 3.51
N GLY A 39 -2.67 3.65 4.28
CA GLY A 39 -3.05 3.88 5.68
C GLY A 39 -4.55 4.09 5.86
N TYR A 40 -5.17 4.87 4.98
CA TYR A 40 -6.61 5.11 5.00
C TYR A 40 -7.44 3.84 4.71
N GLN A 41 -7.02 3.00 3.77
CA GLN A 41 -7.73 1.75 3.43
C GLN A 41 -7.69 0.79 4.61
N ILE A 42 -6.52 0.64 5.24
CA ILE A 42 -6.36 -0.13 6.47
C ILE A 42 -7.26 0.46 7.56
N PHE A 43 -7.35 1.80 7.65
CA PHE A 43 -8.25 2.46 8.60
C PHE A 43 -9.73 2.15 8.37
N SER A 44 -10.19 2.22 7.12
CA SER A 44 -11.60 2.00 6.77
C SER A 44 -12.07 0.56 7.05
N LEU A 45 -11.16 -0.41 7.16
CA LEU A 45 -11.44 -1.82 7.47
C LEU A 45 -11.63 -2.08 8.98
N ALA A 46 -12.23 -1.12 9.70
CA ALA A 46 -12.19 -0.91 11.15
C ALA A 46 -12.37 -2.14 12.08
N GLY A 47 -12.90 -3.27 11.60
CA GLY A 47 -13.01 -4.52 12.37
C GLY A 47 -11.76 -5.42 12.40
N PHE A 48 -10.79 -5.23 11.49
CA PHE A 48 -9.73 -6.22 11.24
C PHE A 48 -8.30 -5.68 11.34
N ARG A 49 -8.07 -4.62 12.12
CA ARG A 49 -6.73 -4.05 12.31
C ARG A 49 -6.33 -3.93 13.78
N LYS A 50 -5.02 -3.97 14.01
CA LYS A 50 -4.39 -3.68 15.29
C LYS A 50 -3.23 -2.72 15.06
N ILE A 51 -3.36 -1.51 15.59
CA ILE A 51 -2.31 -0.48 15.54
C ILE A 51 -1.32 -0.73 16.67
N LYS A 52 -0.04 -0.59 16.36
CA LYS A 52 1.08 -0.66 17.30
C LYS A 52 2.06 0.48 16.97
N ASP A 53 2.94 0.81 17.92
CA ASP A 53 3.97 1.83 17.71
C ASP A 53 4.87 1.51 16.50
N GLU A 54 5.12 0.22 16.26
CA GLU A 54 5.99 -0.27 15.18
C GLU A 54 5.29 -0.35 13.80
N GLY A 55 3.96 -0.22 13.74
CA GLY A 55 3.18 -0.35 12.51
C GLY A 55 1.76 -0.86 12.71
N VAL A 56 1.13 -1.30 11.63
CA VAL A 56 -0.26 -1.77 11.62
C VAL A 56 -0.37 -3.22 11.16
N GLU A 57 -0.99 -4.05 11.99
CA GLU A 57 -1.44 -5.38 11.61
C GLU A 57 -2.84 -5.29 11.04
N PHE A 58 -3.11 -5.96 9.92
CA PHE A 58 -4.46 -6.05 9.35
C PHE A 58 -4.74 -7.38 8.69
N GLN A 59 -6.02 -7.70 8.55
CA GLN A 59 -6.48 -8.85 7.76
C GLN A 59 -6.86 -8.41 6.34
N SER A 60 -6.34 -9.12 5.34
CA SER A 60 -6.72 -8.97 3.94
C SER A 60 -8.19 -9.27 3.74
N HIS A 61 -8.90 -8.36 3.07
CA HIS A 61 -10.31 -8.54 2.69
C HIS A 61 -10.50 -9.51 1.51
N LEU A 62 -9.41 -9.93 0.85
CA LEU A 62 -9.47 -10.82 -0.31
C LEU A 62 -9.48 -12.30 0.08
N ASP A 63 -8.68 -12.67 1.07
CA ASP A 63 -8.41 -14.07 1.41
C ASP A 63 -8.30 -14.33 2.93
N GLY A 64 -8.43 -13.30 3.75
CA GLY A 64 -8.33 -13.42 5.21
C GLY A 64 -6.91 -13.58 5.74
N SER A 65 -5.88 -13.48 4.91
CA SER A 65 -4.48 -13.52 5.35
C SER A 65 -4.13 -12.31 6.24
N ARG A 66 -3.18 -12.47 7.15
CA ARG A 66 -2.74 -11.39 8.04
C ARG A 66 -1.44 -10.78 7.54
N HIS A 67 -1.39 -9.46 7.55
CA HIS A 67 -0.27 -8.67 7.10
C HIS A 67 0.14 -7.66 8.17
N PHE A 68 1.41 -7.28 8.14
CA PHE A 68 1.98 -6.28 9.02
C PHE A 68 2.73 -5.24 8.19
N LEU A 69 2.33 -3.97 8.29
CA LEU A 69 2.96 -2.86 7.58
C LEU A 69 3.59 -1.88 8.55
N THR A 70 4.88 -1.67 8.38
CA THR A 70 5.64 -0.60 9.04
C THR A 70 5.85 0.56 8.06
N PRO A 71 6.21 1.76 8.53
CA PRO A 71 6.59 2.86 7.65
C PRO A 71 7.68 2.47 6.62
N GLU A 72 8.68 1.70 7.05
CA GLU A 72 9.76 1.20 6.18
C GLU A 72 9.22 0.23 5.12
N LYS A 73 8.28 -0.64 5.50
CA LYS A 73 7.68 -1.59 4.55
C LYS A 73 6.83 -0.88 3.50
N VAL A 74 6.11 0.17 3.88
CA VAL A 74 5.34 0.99 2.93
C VAL A 74 6.28 1.69 1.94
N LEU A 75 7.36 2.29 2.41
CA LEU A 75 8.37 2.87 1.53
C LEU A 75 9.01 1.83 0.60
N GLU A 76 9.28 0.61 1.09
CA GLU A 76 9.78 -0.49 0.25
C GLU A 76 8.76 -0.89 -0.84
N ILE A 77 7.47 -0.95 -0.47
CA ILE A 77 6.37 -1.22 -1.40
C ILE A 77 6.33 -0.16 -2.49
N GLU A 78 6.25 1.11 -2.14
CA GLU A 78 6.14 2.21 -3.10
C GLU A 78 7.38 2.33 -3.99
N ASN A 79 8.58 2.09 -3.45
CA ASN A 79 9.81 1.98 -4.25
C ASN A 79 9.75 0.81 -5.24
N THR A 80 9.22 -0.34 -4.83
CA THR A 80 9.07 -1.51 -5.70
C THR A 80 8.03 -1.28 -6.79
N LEU A 81 6.97 -0.54 -6.48
CA LEU A 81 6.00 -0.06 -7.46
C LEU A 81 6.64 0.93 -8.43
N GLY A 82 7.71 1.62 -8.04
CA GLY A 82 8.38 2.61 -8.86
C GLY A 82 7.62 3.93 -8.96
N SER A 83 7.02 4.37 -7.86
CA SER A 83 6.28 5.64 -7.79
C SER A 83 7.20 6.86 -7.89
N ASP A 84 6.72 7.92 -8.53
CA ASP A 84 7.44 9.20 -8.59
C ASP A 84 7.23 10.05 -7.32
N ILE A 85 6.05 9.92 -6.71
CA ILE A 85 5.70 10.60 -5.46
C ILE A 85 5.14 9.54 -4.50
N MET A 86 5.76 9.42 -3.34
CA MET A 86 5.42 8.43 -2.33
C MET A 86 4.81 9.12 -1.12
N MET A 87 3.75 8.55 -0.57
CA MET A 87 3.08 9.10 0.61
C MET A 87 3.51 8.30 1.85
N PRO A 88 3.98 8.97 2.92
CA PRO A 88 4.36 8.27 4.14
C PRO A 88 3.15 7.57 4.76
N LEU A 89 3.40 6.45 5.44
CA LEU A 89 2.38 5.79 6.25
C LEU A 89 1.88 6.74 7.35
N ASP A 90 0.58 6.96 7.36
CA ASP A 90 -0.13 7.83 8.27
C ASP A 90 -1.19 7.05 9.06
N GLU A 91 -1.48 7.54 10.27
CA GLU A 91 -2.62 7.10 11.05
C GLU A 91 -3.75 8.11 10.88
N CYS A 92 -4.79 7.72 10.14
CA CYS A 92 -5.99 8.55 10.05
C CYS A 92 -6.72 8.50 11.41
N VAL A 93 -6.93 9.65 12.03
CA VAL A 93 -7.66 9.74 13.31
C VAL A 93 -9.15 9.94 13.06
N HIS A 94 -9.99 9.40 13.94
CA HIS A 94 -11.44 9.54 13.83
C HIS A 94 -11.87 11.01 13.99
N TYR A 95 -12.76 11.48 13.11
CA TYR A 95 -13.38 12.80 13.19
C TYR A 95 -14.69 12.72 14.00
N PRO A 96 -14.91 13.60 15.01
CA PRO A 96 -16.08 13.57 15.90
C PRO A 96 -17.42 13.94 15.25
#